data_AF-A0A3A6R553-F1
#
_entry.id   AF-A0A3A6R553-F1
#
_cell.length_a   1.000
_cell.length_b   1.000
_cell.length_c   1.000
_cell.angle_alpha   90.00
_cell.angle_beta   90.00
_cell.angle_gamma   90.00
#
_symmetry.space_group_name_H-M   'P 1'
#
loop_
_entity.id
_entity.type
_entity.pdbx_description
1 polymer ?
#
loop_
_entity_poly.entity_id
_entity_poly.type
_entity_poly.pdbx_seq_one_letter_code
_entity_poly.pdbx_strand_id
1 'polypeptide(L)'
;MYFLFQLLIWLFIWSKIVVQVTYADEYLSNTSPLATNPSSHVLTEQHLSDQTTSTANENDELDLIWNGVSSSFVFPYQEWKNKHFLDGLSGNIGYHQPLTQTEAASLPPGSTQGPSTHNVTSTLSLKYTVAGNWFVSGTVYYYWDKEQQQDWNPDFTYVFGYSDWRPYTLSLVYANYGGNRFNPSEQQKITEFNQGTWSLGWKFPIVDPVNRWLTFTDDGAIGCQFNYNYTPEYFNLASTTYENHHQTVSLGCKYSIVGNWYVNGTAFYYFDKAQQQPWNPDFTYGFGYFDWRPGTITLQYNNYSGNRWNSSTRGEDTGRFKDGAITLAYSFAF
;
A
#
# COMPACT_ATOMS: atom_id res chain seq x y z
N MET A 1 -2.57 -23.44 -19.94
CA MET A 1 -2.54 -22.24 -20.83
C MET A 1 -3.85 -22.01 -21.59
N TYR A 2 -4.47 -23.04 -22.21
CA TYR A 2 -5.74 -22.91 -22.95
C TYR A 2 -6.98 -22.56 -22.09
N PHE A 3 -7.02 -22.98 -20.83
CA PHE A 3 -8.19 -22.77 -19.95
C PHE A 3 -8.31 -21.32 -19.44
N LEU A 4 -7.18 -20.66 -19.14
CA LEU A 4 -7.14 -19.25 -18.73
C LEU A 4 -7.57 -18.31 -19.85
N PHE A 5 -7.21 -18.64 -21.10
CA PHE A 5 -7.61 -17.85 -22.26
C PHE A 5 -9.12 -17.92 -22.50
N GLN A 6 -9.75 -19.09 -22.26
CA GLN A 6 -11.20 -19.23 -22.36
C GLN A 6 -11.94 -18.52 -21.22
N LEU A 7 -11.41 -18.55 -19.98
CA LEU A 7 -11.99 -17.81 -18.85
C LEU A 7 -11.93 -16.28 -19.06
N LEU A 8 -10.80 -15.78 -19.59
CA LEU A 8 -10.62 -14.37 -19.94
C LEU A 8 -11.58 -13.92 -21.03
N ILE A 9 -11.80 -14.73 -22.07
CA ILE A 9 -12.78 -14.44 -23.12
C ILE A 9 -14.21 -14.40 -22.55
N TRP A 10 -14.56 -15.32 -21.65
CA TRP A 10 -15.88 -15.33 -20.99
C TRP A 10 -16.11 -14.11 -20.11
N LEU A 11 -15.10 -13.69 -19.32
CA LEU A 11 -15.16 -12.48 -18.50
C LEU A 11 -15.24 -11.20 -19.36
N PHE A 12 -14.55 -11.17 -20.50
CA PHE A 12 -14.59 -10.05 -21.45
C PHE A 12 -15.91 -9.93 -22.22
N ILE A 13 -16.60 -11.06 -22.45
CA ILE A 13 -17.93 -11.07 -23.09
C ILE A 13 -19.00 -10.64 -22.09
N TRP A 14 -18.87 -10.99 -20.81
CA TRP A 14 -19.78 -10.53 -19.76
C TRP A 14 -19.61 -9.05 -19.41
N SER A 15 -18.40 -8.49 -19.51
CA SER A 15 -18.15 -7.07 -19.24
C SER A 15 -18.69 -6.11 -20.31
N LYS A 16 -19.12 -6.61 -21.48
CA LYS A 16 -19.65 -5.77 -22.57
C LYS A 16 -21.14 -5.42 -22.45
N ILE A 17 -21.85 -5.90 -21.42
CA ILE A 17 -23.28 -5.64 -21.27
C ILE A 17 -23.60 -4.34 -20.50
N VAL A 18 -22.62 -3.73 -19.81
CA VAL A 18 -22.78 -2.38 -19.23
C VAL A 18 -21.45 -1.63 -19.31
N VAL A 19 -21.18 -0.98 -20.45
CA VAL A 19 -20.11 0.02 -20.53
C VAL A 19 -20.77 1.39 -20.62
N GLN A 20 -21.08 1.98 -19.47
CA GLN A 20 -21.12 3.43 -19.38
C GLN A 20 -19.66 3.90 -19.32
N VAL A 21 -19.26 4.65 -20.34
CA VAL A 21 -17.97 5.36 -20.37
C VAL A 21 -18.01 6.38 -19.24
N THR A 22 -17.37 6.06 -18.12
CA THR A 22 -17.19 6.96 -16.98
C THR A 22 -15.85 7.67 -17.16
N TYR A 23 -15.91 8.98 -17.35
CA TYR A 23 -14.73 9.86 -17.41
C TYR A 23 -14.06 9.93 -16.03
N ALA A 24 -12.73 9.94 -16.01
CA ALA A 24 -11.92 10.00 -14.78
C ALA A 24 -11.76 11.43 -14.20
N ASP A 25 -12.32 12.44 -14.88
CA ASP A 25 -12.08 13.86 -14.64
C ASP A 25 -12.61 14.41 -13.30
N GLU A 26 -13.49 13.70 -12.60
CA GLU A 26 -14.10 14.21 -11.35
C GLU A 26 -13.42 13.74 -10.06
N TYR A 27 -12.43 12.83 -10.06
CA TYR A 27 -11.97 12.25 -8.78
C TYR A 27 -10.62 12.76 -8.26
N LEU A 28 -9.82 13.48 -9.04
CA LEU A 28 -8.67 14.22 -8.47
C LEU A 28 -9.00 15.70 -8.28
N SER A 29 -9.83 16.27 -9.17
CA SER A 29 -10.26 17.67 -9.14
C SER A 29 -11.42 17.97 -8.18
N ASN A 30 -12.24 16.96 -7.83
CA ASN A 30 -13.55 17.16 -7.16
C ASN A 30 -13.64 16.42 -5.80
N THR A 31 -12.52 16.30 -5.09
CA THR A 31 -12.47 15.63 -3.77
C THR A 31 -12.64 16.57 -2.59
N SER A 32 -12.71 17.88 -2.85
CA SER A 32 -13.14 18.88 -1.87
C SER A 32 -14.67 19.03 -1.76
N PRO A 33 -15.52 18.94 -2.81
CA PRO A 33 -16.95 19.21 -2.68
C PRO A 33 -17.86 17.99 -2.48
N LEU A 34 -17.33 16.75 -2.53
CA LEU A 34 -18.11 15.51 -2.32
C LEU A 34 -17.86 14.84 -0.96
N ALA A 35 -17.26 15.57 -0.03
CA ALA A 35 -17.25 15.17 1.38
C ALA A 35 -18.70 15.02 1.88
N THR A 36 -18.97 14.03 2.70
CA THR A 36 -20.14 14.11 3.59
C THR A 36 -20.02 15.44 4.34
N ASN A 37 -21.03 16.32 4.17
CA ASN A 37 -21.10 17.55 4.93
C ASN A 37 -20.84 17.20 6.40
N PRO A 38 -19.92 17.91 7.10
CA PRO A 38 -19.79 17.75 8.53
C PRO A 38 -21.18 17.89 9.14
N SER A 39 -21.50 17.02 10.11
CA SER A 39 -22.81 17.03 10.76
C SER A 39 -23.13 18.46 11.24
N SER A 40 -24.40 18.85 11.09
CA SER A 40 -24.93 20.20 11.30
C SER A 40 -24.93 20.66 12.77
N HIS A 41 -23.95 20.24 13.58
CA HIS A 41 -23.82 20.61 14.98
C HIS A 41 -22.72 21.66 15.24
N VAL A 42 -22.18 22.30 14.21
CA VAL A 42 -21.34 23.50 14.38
C VAL A 42 -22.22 24.74 14.21
N LEU A 43 -22.61 25.33 15.33
CA LEU A 43 -23.29 26.63 15.44
C LEU A 43 -22.31 27.75 15.06
N THR A 44 -22.15 28.04 13.77
CA THR A 44 -21.63 29.34 13.34
C THR A 44 -22.23 29.74 11.99
N GLU A 45 -23.08 30.76 11.99
CA GLU A 45 -23.58 31.41 10.78
C GLU A 45 -22.42 32.12 10.06
N GLN A 46 -22.19 31.79 8.79
CA GLN A 46 -21.25 32.52 7.94
C GLN A 46 -21.89 33.84 7.47
N HIS A 47 -21.33 34.96 7.94
CA HIS A 47 -21.52 36.26 7.33
C HIS A 47 -20.56 36.42 6.14
N LEU A 48 -21.11 36.73 4.97
CA LEU A 48 -20.35 37.12 3.77
C LEU A 48 -19.68 38.49 3.98
N SER A 49 -18.36 38.57 3.78
CA SER A 49 -17.71 39.81 3.29
C SER A 49 -16.34 39.57 2.66
N ASP A 50 -16.07 40.38 1.64
CA ASP A 50 -15.05 40.36 0.60
C ASP A 50 -13.55 40.41 0.99
N GLN A 51 -12.75 39.84 0.08
CA GLN A 51 -11.39 40.21 -0.41
C GLN A 51 -10.30 40.65 0.60
N THR A 52 -9.29 39.78 0.80
CA THR A 52 -7.89 40.17 1.06
C THR A 52 -6.92 39.05 0.64
N THR A 53 -6.32 39.18 -0.56
CA THR A 53 -5.73 38.09 -1.35
C THR A 53 -4.24 37.79 -1.07
N SER A 54 -3.80 37.81 0.18
CA SER A 54 -2.48 37.24 0.53
C SER A 54 -2.46 36.53 1.88
N THR A 55 -3.26 36.96 2.84
CA THR A 55 -3.48 36.26 4.12
C THR A 55 -4.59 35.20 4.05
N ALA A 56 -5.49 35.30 3.07
CA ALA A 56 -6.57 34.32 2.89
C ALA A 56 -6.05 32.93 2.50
N ASN A 57 -5.14 32.84 1.51
CA ASN A 57 -4.63 31.55 1.04
C ASN A 57 -3.86 30.75 2.12
N GLU A 58 -3.09 31.43 2.98
CA GLU A 58 -2.36 30.76 4.06
C GLU A 58 -3.32 30.26 5.15
N ASN A 59 -4.34 31.05 5.51
CA ASN A 59 -5.36 30.63 6.47
C ASN A 59 -6.18 29.45 5.93
N ASP A 60 -6.53 29.47 4.64
CA ASP A 60 -7.28 28.39 3.99
C ASP A 60 -6.47 27.07 3.95
N GLU A 61 -5.17 27.12 3.67
CA GLU A 61 -4.30 25.94 3.69
C GLU A 61 -4.11 25.40 5.11
N LEU A 62 -3.88 26.27 6.10
CA LEU A 62 -3.78 25.87 7.49
C LEU A 62 -5.07 25.22 7.99
N ASP A 63 -6.23 25.74 7.58
CA ASP A 63 -7.53 25.15 7.89
C ASP A 63 -7.68 23.77 7.25
N LEU A 64 -7.27 23.60 5.99
CA LEU A 64 -7.26 22.28 5.32
C LEU A 64 -6.35 21.29 6.05
N ILE A 65 -5.15 21.71 6.45
CA ILE A 65 -4.20 20.90 7.21
C ILE A 65 -4.83 20.49 8.55
N TRP A 66 -5.36 21.47 9.29
CA TRP A 66 -5.96 21.23 10.60
C TRP A 66 -7.20 20.34 10.50
N ASN A 67 -8.03 20.51 9.47
CA ASN A 67 -9.16 19.63 9.21
C ASN A 67 -8.72 18.20 8.91
N GLY A 68 -7.65 18.01 8.12
CA GLY A 68 -7.08 16.69 7.86
C GLY A 68 -6.57 16.02 9.12
N VAL A 69 -5.80 16.75 9.93
CA VAL A 69 -5.23 16.24 11.20
C VAL A 69 -6.33 15.96 12.23
N SER A 70 -7.24 16.90 12.46
CA SER A 70 -8.29 16.76 13.48
C SER A 70 -9.36 15.73 13.13
N SER A 71 -9.61 15.49 11.85
CA SER A 71 -10.52 14.43 11.40
C SER A 71 -9.86 13.04 11.33
N SER A 72 -8.54 12.97 11.47
CA SER A 72 -7.82 11.70 11.52
C SER A 72 -8.21 10.90 12.77
N PHE A 73 -8.31 9.58 12.61
CA PHE A 73 -8.71 8.63 13.66
C PHE A 73 -10.15 8.76 14.18
N VAL A 74 -10.96 9.69 13.65
CA VAL A 74 -12.39 9.78 13.99
C VAL A 74 -13.07 8.46 13.67
N PHE A 75 -13.81 7.93 14.65
CA PHE A 75 -14.60 6.71 14.51
C PHE A 75 -16.08 7.07 14.27
N PRO A 76 -16.64 6.81 13.08
CA PRO A 76 -18.02 7.19 12.77
C PRO A 76 -19.02 6.17 13.33
N TYR A 77 -19.35 6.30 14.62
CA TYR A 77 -20.24 5.37 15.33
C TYR A 77 -21.61 5.17 14.66
N GLN A 78 -22.16 6.21 14.02
CA GLN A 78 -23.47 6.12 13.36
C GLN A 78 -23.42 5.26 12.09
N GLU A 79 -22.35 5.40 11.29
CA GLU A 79 -22.10 4.53 10.14
C GLU A 79 -21.96 3.09 10.60
N TRP A 80 -21.13 2.85 11.62
CA TRP A 80 -20.88 1.52 12.16
C TRP A 80 -22.14 0.82 12.67
N LYS A 81 -23.02 1.53 13.38
CA LYS A 81 -24.26 0.97 13.93
C LYS A 81 -25.26 0.50 12.87
N ASN A 82 -25.29 1.18 11.73
CA ASN A 82 -26.24 0.91 10.66
C ASN A 82 -25.70 -0.07 9.61
N LYS A 83 -24.48 -0.59 9.82
CA LYS A 83 -23.75 -1.39 8.85
C LYS A 83 -24.20 -2.85 8.87
N HIS A 84 -24.47 -3.41 7.69
CA HIS A 84 -24.67 -4.84 7.53
C HIS A 84 -23.34 -5.59 7.49
N PHE A 85 -23.39 -6.91 7.68
CA PHE A 85 -22.19 -7.73 7.85
C PHE A 85 -21.23 -7.67 6.65
N LEU A 86 -21.75 -7.61 5.42
CA LEU A 86 -20.95 -7.56 4.19
C LEU A 86 -20.62 -6.13 3.74
N ASP A 87 -21.26 -5.11 4.30
CA ASP A 87 -21.02 -3.73 3.92
C ASP A 87 -19.56 -3.38 4.20
N GLY A 88 -18.87 -2.83 3.20
CA GLY A 88 -17.45 -2.49 3.30
C GLY A 88 -16.50 -3.68 3.15
N LEU A 89 -17.00 -4.89 2.87
CA LEU A 89 -16.16 -6.01 2.42
C LEU A 89 -15.83 -5.84 0.94
N SER A 90 -14.54 -5.80 0.65
CA SER A 90 -13.99 -5.73 -0.70
C SER A 90 -12.79 -6.65 -0.82
N GLY A 91 -12.33 -6.90 -2.03
CA GLY A 91 -11.17 -7.74 -2.24
C GLY A 91 -10.62 -7.69 -3.64
N ASN A 92 -9.54 -8.43 -3.85
CA ASN A 92 -9.02 -8.71 -5.17
C ASN A 92 -8.47 -10.14 -5.26
N ILE A 93 -8.51 -10.69 -6.46
CA ILE A 93 -7.75 -11.88 -6.83
C ILE A 93 -6.58 -11.44 -7.69
N GLY A 94 -5.38 -11.84 -7.31
CA GLY A 94 -4.13 -11.44 -7.96
C GLY A 94 -3.34 -12.62 -8.50
N TYR A 95 -2.57 -12.36 -9.54
CA TYR A 95 -1.53 -13.22 -10.10
C TYR A 95 -0.22 -12.43 -10.14
N HIS A 96 0.84 -12.98 -9.56
CA HIS A 96 2.14 -12.35 -9.42
C HIS A 96 3.19 -13.20 -10.13
N GLN A 97 3.85 -12.59 -11.11
CA GLN A 97 4.90 -13.17 -11.92
C GLN A 97 6.22 -12.44 -11.62
N PRO A 98 7.14 -13.05 -10.85
CA PRO A 98 8.49 -12.52 -10.70
C PRO A 98 9.23 -12.55 -12.05
N LEU A 99 10.11 -11.58 -12.28
CA LEU A 99 10.85 -11.46 -13.55
C LEU A 99 12.04 -12.42 -13.66
N THR A 100 12.49 -12.99 -12.55
CA THR A 100 13.50 -14.03 -12.52
C THR A 100 13.03 -15.23 -11.72
N GLN A 101 13.72 -16.34 -11.94
CA GLN A 101 13.75 -17.52 -11.08
C GLN A 101 15.15 -17.54 -10.48
N THR A 102 15.29 -17.32 -9.18
CA THR A 102 16.56 -17.58 -8.49
C THR A 102 16.38 -18.77 -7.56
N GLU A 103 17.48 -19.42 -7.25
CA GLU A 103 17.51 -20.49 -6.26
C GLU A 103 17.01 -20.00 -4.89
N ALA A 104 16.58 -20.94 -4.07
CA ALA A 104 16.19 -20.69 -2.69
C ALA A 104 17.33 -19.98 -1.95
N ALA A 105 17.05 -18.84 -1.31
CA ALA A 105 18.05 -18.19 -0.47
C ALA A 105 18.34 -19.08 0.76
N SER A 106 19.61 -19.32 1.06
CA SER A 106 19.99 -20.10 2.24
C SER A 106 20.04 -19.19 3.47
N LEU A 107 18.90 -18.97 4.11
CA LEU A 107 18.83 -18.32 5.43
C LEU A 107 18.79 -19.37 6.55
N PRO A 108 19.27 -19.05 7.77
CA PRO A 108 19.15 -19.94 8.92
C PRO A 108 17.68 -20.35 9.17
N PRO A 109 17.42 -21.60 9.59
CA PRO A 109 16.07 -22.06 9.91
C PRO A 109 15.36 -21.14 10.92
N GLY A 110 14.09 -20.84 10.68
CA GLY A 110 13.28 -19.97 11.55
C GLY A 110 13.38 -18.47 11.27
N SER A 111 14.02 -18.09 10.15
CA SER A 111 13.93 -16.72 9.61
C SER A 111 12.54 -16.46 9.04
N THR A 112 11.76 -15.60 9.69
CA THR A 112 10.43 -15.20 9.22
C THR A 112 10.45 -14.02 8.25
N GLN A 113 11.64 -13.48 7.95
CA GLN A 113 11.88 -12.41 6.99
C GLN A 113 13.01 -12.82 6.03
N GLY A 114 13.05 -12.25 4.83
CA GLY A 114 14.05 -12.61 3.84
C GLY A 114 13.89 -11.89 2.51
N PRO A 115 14.76 -12.20 1.52
CA PRO A 115 14.66 -11.63 0.18
C PRO A 115 13.36 -12.00 -0.52
N SER A 116 12.96 -11.15 -1.47
CA SER A 116 11.81 -11.40 -2.34
C SER A 116 11.97 -12.73 -3.07
N THR A 117 10.90 -13.51 -3.11
CA THR A 117 10.94 -14.86 -3.68
C THR A 117 10.44 -14.87 -5.10
N HIS A 118 11.10 -15.68 -5.90
CA HIS A 118 10.93 -15.76 -7.33
C HIS A 118 9.91 -16.82 -7.78
N ASN A 119 8.96 -17.12 -6.88
CA ASN A 119 7.87 -18.05 -7.12
C ASN A 119 6.64 -17.31 -7.71
N VAL A 120 5.98 -17.95 -8.66
CA VAL A 120 4.70 -17.48 -9.17
C VAL A 120 3.65 -17.68 -8.08
N THR A 121 2.90 -16.64 -7.74
CA THR A 121 1.86 -16.72 -6.72
C THR A 121 0.52 -16.23 -7.22
N SER A 122 -0.54 -16.82 -6.69
CA SER A 122 -1.88 -16.28 -6.78
C SER A 122 -2.34 -15.85 -5.39
N THR A 123 -3.04 -14.72 -5.30
CA THR A 123 -3.46 -14.15 -4.02
C THR A 123 -4.95 -13.91 -3.98
N LEU A 124 -5.56 -14.14 -2.82
CA LEU A 124 -6.87 -13.60 -2.47
C LEU A 124 -6.68 -12.58 -1.36
N SER A 125 -6.92 -11.30 -1.65
CA SER A 125 -6.88 -10.24 -0.65
C SER A 125 -8.30 -9.81 -0.32
N LEU A 126 -8.62 -9.74 0.97
CA LEU A 126 -9.89 -9.23 1.48
C LEU A 126 -9.61 -8.04 2.39
N LYS A 127 -10.42 -7.00 2.27
CA LYS A 127 -10.43 -5.83 3.14
C LYS A 127 -11.84 -5.59 3.63
N TYR A 128 -11.98 -5.51 4.94
CA TYR A 128 -13.19 -5.10 5.62
C TYR A 128 -12.99 -3.69 6.18
N THR A 129 -13.69 -2.72 5.62
CA THR A 129 -13.81 -1.40 6.24
C THR A 129 -14.71 -1.54 7.45
N VAL A 130 -14.20 -1.30 8.66
CA VAL A 130 -14.97 -1.40 9.90
C VAL A 130 -15.94 -0.23 10.00
N ALA A 131 -15.40 0.99 9.96
CA ALA A 131 -16.16 2.25 10.01
C ALA A 131 -15.26 3.39 9.50
N GLY A 132 -15.77 4.23 8.59
CA GLY A 132 -14.98 5.30 7.98
C GLY A 132 -13.69 4.76 7.35
N ASN A 133 -12.54 5.22 7.85
CA ASN A 133 -11.23 4.80 7.35
C ASN A 133 -10.53 3.73 8.23
N TRP A 134 -11.23 3.17 9.22
CA TRP A 134 -10.77 2.03 9.99
C TRP A 134 -10.98 0.74 9.21
N PHE A 135 -9.96 -0.12 9.14
CA PHE A 135 -10.03 -1.34 8.35
C PHE A 135 -9.26 -2.50 8.97
N VAL A 136 -9.64 -3.69 8.55
CA VAL A 136 -8.86 -4.93 8.69
C VAL A 136 -8.73 -5.55 7.30
N SER A 137 -7.57 -6.08 6.98
CA SER A 137 -7.31 -6.73 5.70
C SER A 137 -6.43 -7.97 5.90
N GLY A 138 -6.67 -8.98 5.07
CA GLY A 138 -5.86 -10.17 5.01
C GLY A 138 -5.64 -10.60 3.56
N THR A 139 -4.48 -11.17 3.29
CA THR A 139 -4.15 -11.76 1.99
C THR A 139 -3.74 -13.20 2.21
N VAL A 140 -4.27 -14.12 1.40
CA VAL A 140 -3.86 -15.52 1.36
C VAL A 140 -3.10 -15.77 0.07
N TYR A 141 -2.03 -16.57 0.15
CA TYR A 141 -1.13 -16.87 -0.95
C TYR A 141 -1.25 -18.34 -1.35
N TYR A 142 -1.31 -18.55 -2.67
CA TYR A 142 -1.15 -19.84 -3.30
C TYR A 142 0.14 -19.82 -4.11
N TYR A 143 1.09 -20.66 -3.71
CA TYR A 143 2.36 -20.85 -4.40
C TYR A 143 2.19 -21.95 -5.46
N TRP A 144 2.49 -21.60 -6.71
CA TRP A 144 2.35 -22.54 -7.82
C TRP A 144 3.41 -23.65 -7.78
N ASP A 145 4.60 -23.31 -7.29
CA ASP A 145 5.65 -24.28 -6.95
C ASP A 145 5.84 -24.32 -5.43
N LYS A 146 5.34 -25.35 -4.76
CA LYS A 146 5.43 -25.44 -3.30
C LYS A 146 6.86 -25.66 -2.81
N GLU A 147 7.74 -26.22 -3.64
CA GLU A 147 9.13 -26.51 -3.26
C GLU A 147 9.97 -25.22 -3.19
N GLN A 148 9.53 -24.17 -3.88
CA GLN A 148 10.16 -22.85 -3.82
C GLN A 148 9.70 -21.97 -2.65
N GLN A 149 8.70 -22.41 -1.87
CA GLN A 149 8.20 -21.64 -0.73
C GLN A 149 9.22 -21.67 0.42
N GLN A 150 9.78 -20.51 0.75
CA GLN A 150 10.75 -20.32 1.83
C GLN A 150 10.08 -20.11 3.18
N ASP A 151 10.81 -20.25 4.29
CA ASP A 151 10.26 -20.06 5.65
C ASP A 151 9.63 -18.68 5.87
N TRP A 152 10.18 -17.63 5.26
CA TRP A 152 9.64 -16.27 5.33
C TRP A 152 8.52 -15.98 4.32
N ASN A 153 8.16 -16.91 3.44
CA ASN A 153 7.05 -16.75 2.50
C ASN A 153 5.72 -17.07 3.16
N PRO A 154 4.87 -16.11 3.52
CA PRO A 154 3.61 -16.39 4.23
C PRO A 154 2.62 -17.22 3.42
N ASP A 155 1.86 -18.08 4.10
CA ASP A 155 0.57 -18.56 3.59
C ASP A 155 -0.49 -17.45 3.66
N PHE A 156 -0.39 -16.58 4.66
CA PHE A 156 -1.25 -15.41 4.82
C PHE A 156 -0.54 -14.20 5.42
N THR A 157 -1.04 -13.01 5.15
CA THR A 157 -0.58 -11.76 5.77
C THR A 157 -1.78 -10.98 6.28
N TYR A 158 -1.58 -10.13 7.28
CA TYR A 158 -2.68 -9.35 7.84
C TYR A 158 -2.23 -7.93 8.17
N VAL A 159 -3.16 -7.00 7.98
CA VAL A 159 -2.97 -5.56 8.13
C VAL A 159 -4.23 -4.97 8.75
N PHE A 160 -4.08 -4.06 9.70
CA PHE A 160 -5.22 -3.32 10.23
C PHE A 160 -4.81 -1.93 10.70
N GLY A 161 -5.79 -1.06 10.86
CA GLY A 161 -5.58 0.27 11.40
C GLY A 161 -6.48 1.32 10.77
N TYR A 162 -5.99 2.54 10.74
CA TYR A 162 -6.66 3.70 10.17
C TYR A 162 -5.81 4.24 9.01
N SER A 163 -6.40 4.38 7.83
CA SER A 163 -5.74 5.05 6.71
C SER A 163 -6.75 5.77 5.83
N ASP A 164 -6.73 7.09 5.92
CA ASP A 164 -7.42 7.98 4.98
C ASP A 164 -6.48 8.30 3.81
N TRP A 165 -7.01 8.33 2.58
CA TRP A 165 -6.22 8.62 1.38
C TRP A 165 -6.08 10.13 1.13
N ARG A 166 -6.92 10.95 1.79
CA ARG A 166 -6.96 12.40 1.58
C ARG A 166 -5.66 13.07 2.02
N PRO A 167 -5.25 14.17 1.35
CA PRO A 167 -4.16 15.03 1.81
C PRO A 167 -4.34 15.48 3.26
N TYR A 168 -3.21 15.72 3.93
CA TYR A 168 -3.11 16.22 5.30
C TYR A 168 -3.68 15.33 6.40
N THR A 169 -4.05 14.09 6.08
CA THR A 169 -4.51 13.11 7.06
C THR A 169 -3.37 12.28 7.63
N LEU A 170 -3.56 11.81 8.85
CA LEU A 170 -2.70 10.84 9.51
C LEU A 170 -3.17 9.41 9.23
N SER A 171 -2.24 8.46 9.26
CA SER A 171 -2.54 7.03 9.25
C SER A 171 -1.79 6.32 10.36
N LEU A 172 -2.41 5.31 10.96
CA LEU A 172 -1.78 4.41 11.90
C LEU A 172 -2.10 2.99 11.48
N VAL A 173 -1.11 2.28 10.97
CA VAL A 173 -1.30 0.95 10.38
C VAL A 173 -0.34 -0.03 11.02
N TYR A 174 -0.86 -1.17 11.45
CA TYR A 174 -0.06 -2.34 11.78
C TYR A 174 -0.08 -3.30 10.58
N ALA A 175 1.08 -3.83 10.21
CA ALA A 175 1.21 -4.83 9.17
C ALA A 175 2.14 -5.97 9.60
N ASN A 176 1.72 -7.21 9.35
CA ASN A 176 2.56 -8.39 9.53
C ASN A 176 2.60 -9.18 8.22
N TYR A 177 3.79 -9.18 7.61
CA TYR A 177 4.08 -9.82 6.33
C TYR A 177 5.07 -10.97 6.45
N GLY A 178 5.49 -11.36 7.65
CA GLY A 178 6.48 -12.44 7.79
C GLY A 178 5.87 -13.82 7.57
N GLY A 179 6.67 -14.87 7.77
CA GLY A 179 6.37 -16.28 7.50
C GLY A 179 5.21 -16.92 8.27
N ASN A 180 4.00 -16.35 8.21
CA ASN A 180 2.79 -16.90 8.81
C ASN A 180 2.36 -18.18 8.05
N ARG A 181 2.05 -19.25 8.79
CA ARG A 181 1.67 -20.57 8.25
C ARG A 181 0.28 -20.96 8.76
N PHE A 182 -0.54 -21.61 7.93
CA PHE A 182 -1.79 -22.22 8.42
C PHE A 182 -1.52 -23.49 9.22
N ASN A 183 -0.50 -24.26 8.84
CA ASN A 183 -0.13 -25.51 9.49
C ASN A 183 1.40 -25.64 9.53
N PRO A 184 2.08 -25.02 10.51
CA PRO A 184 3.54 -25.05 10.61
C PRO A 184 4.03 -26.46 10.99
N SER A 185 5.15 -26.89 10.42
CA SER A 185 5.89 -28.04 10.95
C SER A 185 6.59 -27.69 12.28
N GLU A 186 7.09 -28.69 13.02
CA GLU A 186 7.85 -28.47 14.27
C GLU A 186 9.09 -27.58 14.09
N GLN A 187 9.65 -27.51 12.87
CA GLN A 187 10.80 -26.66 12.56
C GLN A 187 10.40 -25.26 12.06
N GLN A 188 9.15 -25.03 11.66
CA GLN A 188 8.69 -23.76 11.11
C GLN A 188 8.18 -22.84 12.22
N LYS A 189 8.74 -21.62 12.28
CA LYS A 189 8.24 -20.58 13.17
C LYS A 189 7.15 -19.78 12.48
N ILE A 190 6.02 -19.59 13.15
CA ILE A 190 5.02 -18.57 12.80
C ILE A 190 5.52 -17.23 13.35
N THR A 191 5.30 -16.14 12.62
CA THR A 191 5.57 -14.82 13.19
C THR A 191 4.72 -14.50 14.40
N GLU A 192 5.35 -13.93 15.41
CA GLU A 192 4.68 -13.37 16.56
C GLU A 192 4.14 -11.95 16.28
N PHE A 193 3.26 -11.45 17.14
CA PHE A 193 2.66 -10.12 16.97
C PHE A 193 3.68 -8.98 17.12
N ASN A 194 4.68 -9.15 17.99
CA ASN A 194 5.81 -8.21 18.13
C ASN A 194 6.71 -8.15 16.88
N GLN A 195 6.55 -9.06 15.93
CA GLN A 195 7.31 -9.09 14.67
C GLN A 195 6.61 -8.33 13.52
N GLY A 196 5.41 -7.80 13.76
CA GLY A 196 4.76 -6.87 12.84
C GLY A 196 5.27 -5.43 13.00
N THR A 197 5.02 -4.61 11.99
CA THR A 197 5.48 -3.22 11.94
C THR A 197 4.31 -2.26 12.12
N TRP A 198 4.46 -1.32 13.06
CA TRP A 198 3.58 -0.16 13.19
C TRP A 198 4.11 0.99 12.33
N SER A 199 3.23 1.60 11.54
CA SER A 199 3.55 2.75 10.68
C SER A 199 2.63 3.92 11.03
N LEU A 200 3.21 5.01 11.54
CA LEU A 200 2.53 6.28 11.72
C LEU A 200 2.86 7.18 10.53
N GLY A 201 1.86 7.53 9.74
CA GLY A 201 2.02 8.25 8.48
C GLY A 201 1.33 9.60 8.47
N TRP A 202 1.86 10.53 7.68
CA TRP A 202 1.22 11.79 7.33
C TRP A 202 1.26 11.98 5.81
N LYS A 203 0.11 12.26 5.20
CA LYS A 203 -0.03 12.45 3.76
C LYS A 203 -0.01 13.93 3.41
N PHE A 204 0.64 14.30 2.33
CA PHE A 204 0.68 15.67 1.84
C PHE A 204 0.78 15.69 0.31
N PRO A 205 0.18 16.66 -0.37
CA PRO A 205 0.36 16.84 -1.79
C PRO A 205 1.69 17.54 -2.07
N ILE A 206 2.25 17.34 -3.27
CA ILE A 206 3.29 18.25 -3.76
C ILE A 206 2.60 19.43 -4.44
N VAL A 207 2.89 20.62 -3.94
CA VAL A 207 2.31 21.88 -4.42
C VAL A 207 3.25 22.57 -5.42
N ASP A 208 2.73 23.59 -6.08
CA ASP A 208 3.51 24.45 -6.97
C ASP A 208 4.59 25.24 -6.22
N PRO A 209 5.73 25.56 -6.87
CA PRO A 209 6.08 25.27 -8.27
C PRO A 209 6.68 23.86 -8.49
N VAL A 210 6.91 23.11 -7.42
CA VAL A 210 7.59 21.80 -7.48
C VAL A 210 6.76 20.81 -8.30
N ASN A 211 5.43 20.84 -8.16
CA ASN A 211 4.54 20.00 -8.96
C ASN A 211 4.76 20.23 -10.46
N ARG A 212 4.73 21.48 -10.94
CA ARG A 212 5.01 21.84 -12.34
C ARG A 212 6.37 21.40 -12.88
N TRP A 213 7.38 21.23 -12.03
CA TRP A 213 8.70 20.72 -12.47
C TRP A 213 8.75 19.21 -12.59
N LEU A 214 7.88 18.51 -11.86
CA LEU A 214 7.87 17.05 -11.75
C LEU A 214 6.78 16.40 -12.60
N THR A 215 5.72 17.14 -12.92
CA THR A 215 4.65 16.68 -13.82
C THR A 215 4.90 17.14 -15.25
N PHE A 216 4.54 16.30 -16.21
CA PHE A 216 4.66 16.60 -17.65
C PHE A 216 3.32 16.48 -18.40
N THR A 217 2.24 16.31 -17.64
CA THR A 217 0.85 16.25 -18.10
C THR A 217 0.02 17.24 -17.28
N ASP A 218 -1.00 17.82 -17.91
CA ASP A 218 -1.90 18.77 -17.23
C ASP A 218 -2.72 18.09 -16.12
N ASP A 219 -3.05 16.80 -16.30
CA ASP A 219 -3.78 15.97 -15.33
C ASP A 219 -2.86 15.36 -14.25
N GLY A 220 -1.56 15.66 -14.31
CA GLY A 220 -0.56 15.06 -13.46
C GLY A 220 -0.70 15.47 -12.00
N ALA A 221 -0.76 14.49 -11.08
CA ALA A 221 -0.86 14.76 -9.64
C ALA A 221 0.11 13.90 -8.83
N ILE A 222 0.81 14.53 -7.88
CA ILE A 222 1.76 13.85 -6.98
C ILE A 222 1.25 13.93 -5.53
N GLY A 223 0.98 12.76 -4.96
CA GLY A 223 0.69 12.60 -3.54
C GLY A 223 1.86 11.93 -2.84
N CYS A 224 2.27 12.45 -1.69
CA CYS A 224 3.35 11.91 -0.88
C CYS A 224 2.87 11.56 0.53
N GLN A 225 3.62 10.68 1.19
CA GLN A 225 3.41 10.25 2.55
C GLN A 225 4.76 10.07 3.24
N PHE A 226 4.90 10.72 4.40
CA PHE A 226 5.98 10.45 5.33
C PHE A 226 5.51 9.42 6.35
N ASN A 227 6.33 8.42 6.68
CA ASN A 227 6.03 7.46 7.74
C ASN A 227 7.18 7.32 8.73
N TYR A 228 6.85 7.18 10.00
CA TYR A 228 7.70 6.55 10.98
C TYR A 228 7.26 5.08 11.16
N ASN A 229 8.20 4.15 11.01
CA ASN A 229 7.96 2.72 11.09
C ASN A 229 8.73 2.12 12.26
N TYR A 230 8.05 1.29 13.05
CA TYR A 230 8.60 0.64 14.22
C TYR A 230 8.22 -0.83 14.25
N THR A 231 9.24 -1.70 14.24
CA THR A 231 9.10 -3.15 14.41
C THR A 231 9.68 -3.53 15.77
N PRO A 232 8.85 -3.95 16.76
CA PRO A 232 9.32 -4.27 18.09
C PRO A 232 10.40 -5.36 18.11
N GLU A 233 10.22 -6.42 17.31
CA GLU A 233 11.15 -7.55 17.19
C GLU A 233 11.40 -7.88 15.71
N TYR A 234 12.65 -8.10 15.30
CA TYR A 234 13.01 -8.40 13.91
C TYR A 234 14.14 -9.43 13.85
N PHE A 235 14.21 -10.19 12.76
CA PHE A 235 15.31 -11.13 12.54
C PHE A 235 16.55 -10.40 11.99
N ASN A 236 17.68 -10.56 12.67
CA ASN A 236 18.97 -10.02 12.23
C ASN A 236 19.85 -11.15 11.68
N LEU A 237 20.23 -11.06 10.40
CA LEU A 237 21.04 -12.07 9.72
C LEU A 237 22.47 -12.14 10.28
N ALA A 238 23.06 -11.02 10.70
CA ALA A 238 24.44 -10.97 11.15
C ALA A 238 24.62 -11.68 12.50
N SER A 239 23.66 -11.50 13.42
CA SER A 239 23.63 -12.19 14.71
C SER A 239 22.89 -13.53 14.67
N THR A 240 22.12 -13.79 13.61
CA THR A 240 21.23 -14.96 13.46
C THR A 240 20.18 -15.11 14.56
N THR A 241 19.85 -14.00 15.22
CA THR A 241 18.88 -13.95 16.33
C THR A 241 17.81 -12.90 16.09
N TYR A 242 16.73 -12.99 16.85
CA TYR A 242 15.77 -11.90 16.92
C TYR A 242 16.33 -10.79 17.80
N GLU A 243 16.29 -9.57 17.28
CA GLU A 243 16.69 -8.34 17.95
C GLU A 243 15.50 -7.40 18.05
N ASN A 244 15.65 -6.32 18.79
CA ASN A 244 14.54 -5.44 19.13
C ASN A 244 14.67 -4.05 18.52
N HIS A 245 13.53 -3.38 18.39
CA HIS A 245 13.42 -1.94 18.10
C HIS A 245 14.03 -1.52 16.75
N HIS A 246 13.65 -2.21 15.67
CA HIS A 246 13.99 -1.76 14.33
C HIS A 246 13.14 -0.54 13.95
N GLN A 247 13.81 0.55 13.58
CA GLN A 247 13.18 1.84 13.32
C GLN A 247 13.62 2.42 11.98
N THR A 248 12.65 2.88 11.20
CA THR A 248 12.89 3.59 9.95
C THR A 248 11.96 4.79 9.81
N VAL A 249 12.36 5.76 8.99
CA VAL A 249 11.42 6.69 8.37
C VAL A 249 11.39 6.45 6.88
N SER A 250 10.23 6.68 6.26
CA SER A 250 10.08 6.57 4.82
C SER A 250 9.35 7.75 4.20
N LEU A 251 9.73 8.10 2.98
CA LEU A 251 9.05 9.08 2.15
C LEU A 251 8.59 8.36 0.88
N GLY A 252 7.29 8.10 0.79
CA GLY A 252 6.66 7.51 -0.39
C GLY A 252 5.95 8.58 -1.21
N CYS A 253 6.10 8.57 -2.52
CA CYS A 253 5.35 9.42 -3.44
C CYS A 253 4.79 8.60 -4.59
N LYS A 254 3.57 8.93 -5.00
CA LYS A 254 2.90 8.39 -6.18
C LYS A 254 2.55 9.54 -7.12
N TYR A 255 3.02 9.42 -8.35
CA TYR A 255 2.65 10.30 -9.46
C TYR A 255 1.62 9.60 -10.33
N SER A 256 0.41 10.16 -10.39
CA SER A 256 -0.62 9.79 -11.37
C SER A 256 -0.36 10.58 -12.64
N ILE A 257 -0.04 9.90 -13.73
CA ILE A 257 0.38 10.52 -15.00
C ILE A 257 -0.85 10.96 -15.80
N VAL A 258 -1.72 10.01 -16.12
CA VAL A 258 -2.96 10.20 -16.87
C VAL A 258 -3.90 9.05 -16.55
N GLY A 259 -5.15 9.37 -16.17
CA GLY A 259 -6.08 8.40 -15.63
C GLY A 259 -5.46 7.58 -14.49
N ASN A 260 -5.51 6.25 -14.61
CA ASN A 260 -5.01 5.32 -13.60
C ASN A 260 -3.54 4.88 -13.82
N TRP A 261 -2.84 5.45 -14.80
CA TRP A 261 -1.42 5.20 -15.02
C TRP A 261 -0.58 5.95 -13.99
N TYR A 262 0.38 5.26 -13.40
CA TYR A 262 1.18 5.83 -12.33
C TYR A 262 2.63 5.34 -12.33
N VAL A 263 3.46 6.13 -11.65
CA VAL A 263 4.77 5.73 -11.14
C VAL A 263 4.80 6.03 -9.65
N ASN A 264 5.42 5.17 -8.86
CA ASN A 264 5.64 5.43 -7.44
C ASN A 264 7.10 5.15 -7.05
N GLY A 265 7.49 5.72 -5.91
CA GLY A 265 8.75 5.43 -5.27
C GLY A 265 8.66 5.68 -3.78
N THR A 266 9.38 4.90 -2.99
CA THR A 266 9.54 5.15 -1.56
C THR A 266 11.00 5.10 -1.19
N ALA A 267 11.51 6.12 -0.50
CA ALA A 267 12.84 6.14 0.08
C ALA A 267 12.77 5.79 1.58
N PHE A 268 13.77 5.09 2.09
CA PHE A 268 13.88 4.67 3.49
C PHE A 268 15.16 5.20 4.12
N TYR A 269 15.03 5.69 5.35
CA TYR A 269 16.15 6.02 6.22
C TYR A 269 16.08 5.14 7.46
N TYR A 270 17.19 4.47 7.76
CA TYR A 270 17.36 3.59 8.91
C TYR A 270 18.04 4.39 10.01
N PHE A 271 17.44 4.46 11.20
CA PHE A 271 18.06 5.17 12.33
C PHE A 271 19.35 4.51 12.78
N ASP A 272 19.39 3.18 12.71
CA ASP A 272 20.60 2.39 12.85
C ASP A 272 20.79 1.56 11.58
N LYS A 273 21.84 1.90 10.83
CA LYS A 273 22.17 1.23 9.57
C LYS A 273 22.57 -0.23 9.77
N ALA A 274 23.03 -0.63 10.97
CA ALA A 274 23.36 -2.02 11.28
C ALA A 274 22.11 -2.93 11.33
N GLN A 275 20.92 -2.34 11.52
CA GLN A 275 19.65 -3.08 11.52
C GLN A 275 19.19 -3.44 10.09
N GLN A 276 19.72 -2.75 9.07
CA GLN A 276 19.31 -2.95 7.67
C GLN A 276 19.79 -4.29 7.13
N GLN A 277 18.85 -5.21 6.88
CA GLN A 277 19.13 -6.51 6.27
C GLN A 277 19.39 -6.38 4.76
N PRO A 278 20.03 -7.38 4.10
CA PRO A 278 20.28 -7.37 2.66
C PRO A 278 19.01 -7.16 1.82
N TRP A 279 17.86 -7.65 2.30
CA TRP A 279 16.55 -7.51 1.65
C TRP A 279 15.78 -6.24 2.03
N ASN A 280 16.25 -5.45 2.99
CA ASN A 280 15.61 -4.21 3.40
C ASN A 280 16.08 -3.05 2.50
N PRO A 281 15.27 -2.53 1.56
CA PRO A 281 15.72 -1.54 0.58
C PRO A 281 16.05 -0.17 1.15
N ASP A 282 16.98 0.55 0.52
CA ASP A 282 17.08 2.02 0.64
C ASP A 282 15.91 2.71 -0.10
N PHE A 283 15.42 2.10 -1.17
CA PHE A 283 14.24 2.58 -1.91
C PHE A 283 13.45 1.46 -2.59
N THR A 284 12.17 1.71 -2.85
CA THR A 284 11.32 0.87 -3.67
C THR A 284 10.74 1.70 -4.80
N TYR A 285 10.34 1.06 -5.89
CA TYR A 285 9.71 1.74 -7.02
C TYR A 285 8.77 0.80 -7.76
N GLY A 286 7.84 1.40 -8.47
CA GLY A 286 6.81 0.69 -9.21
C GLY A 286 6.12 1.57 -10.22
N PHE A 287 5.44 0.95 -11.17
CA PHE A 287 4.69 1.65 -12.21
C PHE A 287 3.64 0.73 -12.82
N GLY A 288 2.62 1.32 -13.41
CA GLY A 288 1.59 0.56 -14.12
C GLY A 288 0.25 1.26 -14.14
N TYR A 289 -0.80 0.47 -14.28
CA TYR A 289 -2.20 0.86 -14.23
C TYR A 289 -2.83 0.34 -12.95
N PHE A 290 -3.32 1.23 -12.07
CA PHE A 290 -3.92 0.85 -10.79
C PHE A 290 -5.35 1.33 -10.66
N ASP A 291 -6.27 0.39 -10.53
CA ASP A 291 -7.67 0.66 -10.30
C ASP A 291 -8.23 -0.33 -9.26
N TRP A 292 -8.57 0.21 -8.10
CA TRP A 292 -9.04 -0.54 -6.93
C TRP A 292 -10.56 -0.72 -6.93
N ARG A 293 -11.27 -0.04 -7.83
CA ARG A 293 -12.73 -0.04 -7.83
C ARG A 293 -13.27 -1.44 -8.16
N PRO A 294 -14.41 -1.85 -7.59
CA PRO A 294 -15.01 -3.12 -7.96
C PRO A 294 -15.26 -3.21 -9.47
N GLY A 295 -14.93 -4.37 -10.07
CA GLY A 295 -15.09 -4.60 -11.51
C GLY A 295 -13.90 -4.16 -12.37
N THR A 296 -12.83 -3.64 -11.79
CA THR A 296 -11.66 -3.16 -12.54
C THR A 296 -10.44 -4.07 -12.40
N ILE A 297 -9.45 -3.82 -13.25
CA ILE A 297 -8.16 -4.51 -13.23
C ILE A 297 -7.03 -3.60 -12.77
N THR A 298 -6.02 -4.19 -12.16
CA THR A 298 -4.73 -3.56 -11.88
C THR A 298 -3.64 -4.37 -12.57
N LEU A 299 -2.77 -3.69 -13.32
CA LEU A 299 -1.58 -4.26 -13.93
C LEU A 299 -0.38 -3.40 -13.54
N GLN A 300 0.56 -3.96 -12.80
CA GLN A 300 1.66 -3.18 -12.25
C GLN A 300 2.94 -3.98 -12.17
N TYR A 301 4.07 -3.30 -12.27
CA TYR A 301 5.37 -3.80 -11.88
C TYR A 301 5.76 -3.13 -10.55
N ASN A 302 6.29 -3.91 -9.61
CA ASN A 302 6.89 -3.36 -8.39
C ASN A 302 8.22 -4.05 -8.08
N ASN A 303 9.15 -3.26 -7.55
CA ASN A 303 10.42 -3.75 -7.04
C ASN A 303 10.55 -3.39 -5.56
N TYR A 304 10.33 -4.40 -4.72
CA TYR A 304 10.52 -4.33 -3.27
C TYR A 304 11.80 -5.03 -2.80
N SER A 305 12.66 -5.46 -3.73
CA SER A 305 13.93 -6.12 -3.40
C SER A 305 14.89 -5.16 -2.68
N GLY A 306 16.04 -5.66 -2.19
CA GLY A 306 17.07 -4.88 -1.50
C GLY A 306 17.79 -3.82 -2.34
N ASN A 307 17.06 -2.91 -2.98
CA ASN A 307 17.63 -1.79 -3.74
C ASN A 307 18.50 -0.92 -2.81
N ARG A 308 19.59 -0.40 -3.37
CA ARG A 308 20.57 0.44 -2.66
C ARG A 308 20.88 1.67 -3.49
N TRP A 309 21.12 2.80 -2.83
CA TRP A 309 21.58 4.03 -3.48
C TRP A 309 22.90 3.80 -4.23
N ASN A 310 23.84 3.09 -3.58
CA ASN A 310 25.05 2.61 -4.21
C ASN A 310 24.86 1.14 -4.62
N SER A 311 24.94 0.85 -5.92
CA SER A 311 24.76 -0.52 -6.42
C SER A 311 25.80 -1.51 -5.90
N SER A 312 27.00 -1.05 -5.50
CA SER A 312 28.05 -1.92 -4.96
C SER A 312 27.77 -2.45 -3.55
N THR A 313 26.76 -1.92 -2.85
CA THR A 313 26.40 -2.34 -1.48
C THR A 313 25.13 -3.19 -1.43
N ARG A 314 24.64 -3.63 -2.61
CA ARG A 314 23.48 -4.53 -2.72
C ARG A 314 23.82 -5.90 -2.16
N GLY A 315 22.83 -6.53 -1.53
CA GLY A 315 22.91 -7.94 -1.20
C GLY A 315 22.98 -8.77 -2.49
N GLU A 316 23.59 -9.95 -2.39
CA GLU A 316 23.61 -10.90 -3.50
C GLU A 316 22.19 -11.16 -4.02
N ASP A 317 22.05 -11.14 -5.34
CA ASP A 317 20.76 -11.30 -6.02
C ASP A 317 19.61 -10.38 -5.60
N THR A 318 19.93 -9.16 -5.12
CA THR A 318 18.94 -8.14 -4.78
C THR A 318 19.14 -6.82 -5.51
N GLY A 319 18.09 -6.01 -5.56
CA GLY A 319 18.16 -4.60 -5.96
C GLY A 319 18.32 -4.35 -7.46
N ARG A 320 18.10 -5.36 -8.30
CA ARG A 320 18.10 -5.24 -9.77
C ARG A 320 16.67 -5.19 -10.27
N PHE A 321 16.46 -4.63 -11.46
CA PHE A 321 15.14 -4.59 -12.10
C PHE A 321 14.50 -5.98 -12.23
N LYS A 322 15.32 -6.99 -12.52
CA LYS A 322 14.87 -8.38 -12.70
C LYS A 322 14.45 -9.07 -11.38
N ASP A 323 14.70 -8.42 -10.23
CA ASP A 323 14.32 -8.89 -8.90
C ASP A 323 12.94 -8.32 -8.46
N GLY A 324 12.22 -7.68 -9.40
CA GLY A 324 10.83 -7.23 -9.22
C GLY A 324 9.82 -8.23 -9.78
N ALA A 325 8.53 -7.90 -9.63
CA ALA A 325 7.43 -8.73 -10.09
C ALA A 325 6.35 -7.93 -10.81
N ILE A 326 5.70 -8.58 -11.78
CA ILE A 326 4.49 -8.09 -12.45
C ILE A 326 3.28 -8.69 -11.75
N THR A 327 2.32 -7.85 -11.39
CA THR A 327 1.04 -8.24 -10.79
C THR A 327 -0.09 -7.90 -11.74
N LEU A 328 -0.97 -8.86 -11.99
CA LEU A 328 -2.30 -8.66 -12.57
C LEU A 328 -3.35 -9.00 -11.50
N ALA A 329 -4.27 -8.08 -11.21
CA ALA A 329 -5.33 -8.31 -10.23
C ALA A 329 -6.69 -7.83 -10.72
N TYR A 330 -7.75 -8.47 -10.24
CA TYR A 330 -9.15 -8.09 -10.45
C TYR A 330 -9.81 -7.77 -9.11
N SER A 331 -10.46 -6.62 -9.02
CA SER A 331 -11.07 -6.09 -7.80
C SER A 331 -12.58 -6.36 -7.76
N PHE A 332 -13.10 -6.69 -6.57
CA PHE A 332 -14.53 -6.96 -6.33
C PHE A 332 -14.98 -6.43 -4.96
N ALA A 333 -16.30 -6.32 -4.77
CA ALA A 333 -16.93 -5.97 -3.50
C ALA A 333 -18.25 -6.73 -3.33
N PHE A 334 -18.76 -6.77 -2.09
CA PHE A 334 -20.00 -7.43 -1.72
C PHE A 334 -21.11 -6.45 -1.42
#